data_AF-A0A356W6I3-F1
#
_entry.id   AF-A0A356W6I3-F1
#
_cell.length_a   1.000
_cell.length_b   1.000
_cell.length_c   1.000
_cell.angle_alpha   90.00
_cell.angle_beta   90.00
_cell.angle_gamma   90.00
#
_symmetry.space_group_name_H-M   'P 1'
#
loop_
_entity.id
_entity.type
_entity.pdbx_description
1 polymer ?
#
loop_
_entity_poly.entity_id
_entity_poly.type
_entity_poly.pdbx_seq_one_letter_code
_entity_poly.pdbx_strand_id
1 'polypeptide(L)' 'GAHHWLILHGRYVCKARKPECWHCAIIDLCRFKPKTPDPASVSALGPKSN' A
#
# COMPACT_ATOMS: atom_id res chain seq x y z
N GLY A 1 -12.97 16.49 11.20
CA GLY A 1 -11.64 17.08 10.92
C GLY A 1 -10.75 16.04 10.25
N ALA A 2 -10.15 16.36 9.11
CA ALA A 2 -9.25 15.47 8.35
C ALA A 2 -7.99 15.03 9.13
N HIS A 3 -7.71 15.70 10.24
CA HIS A 3 -6.59 15.41 11.14
C HIS A 3 -6.59 13.98 11.68
N HIS A 4 -7.73 13.49 12.21
CA HIS A 4 -7.80 12.13 12.74
C HIS A 4 -7.67 11.06 11.65
N TRP A 5 -8.16 11.37 10.45
CA TRP A 5 -8.05 10.46 9.31
C TRP A 5 -6.59 10.25 8.91
N LEU A 6 -5.78 11.30 8.83
CA LEU A 6 -4.35 11.17 8.49
C LEU A 6 -3.57 10.36 9.54
N ILE A 7 -3.90 10.53 10.82
CA ILE A 7 -3.26 9.78 11.92
C ILE A 7 -3.56 8.28 11.79
N LEU A 8 -4.84 7.91 11.59
CA LEU A 8 -5.24 6.52 11.40
C LEU A 8 -4.64 5.96 10.10
N HIS A 9 -4.70 6.72 9.01
CA HIS A 9 -4.16 6.34 7.72
C HIS A 9 -2.66 6.02 7.81
N GLY A 10 -1.86 6.84 8.50
CA GLY A 10 -0.44 6.57 8.70
C GLY A 10 -0.17 5.29 9.52
N ARG A 11 -0.98 5.03 10.54
CA ARG A 11 -0.80 3.85 11.42
C ARG A 11 -1.19 2.54 10.74
N TYR A 12 -2.26 2.53 9.94
CA TYR A 12 -2.82 1.31 9.38
C TYR A 12 -2.47 1.08 7.92
N VAL A 13 -2.32 2.13 7.11
CA VAL A 13 -2.11 2.02 5.66
C VAL A 13 -0.71 2.51 5.26
N CYS A 14 -0.40 3.79 5.50
CA CYS A 14 0.86 4.41 5.07
C CYS A 14 2.02 4.19 6.06
N LYS A 15 2.28 2.91 6.38
CA LYS A 15 3.34 2.48 7.31
C LYS A 15 4.74 2.83 6.76
N ALA A 16 5.64 3.30 7.64
CA ALA A 16 6.96 3.81 7.25
C ALA A 16 7.87 2.82 6.50
N ARG A 17 7.85 1.52 6.83
CA ARG A 17 8.75 0.52 6.22
C ARG A 17 8.13 -0.19 5.02
N LYS A 18 6.86 -0.58 5.12
CA LYS A 18 6.11 -1.32 4.09
C LYS A 18 4.68 -0.78 4.07
N PRO A 19 4.39 0.27 3.28
CA PRO A 19 3.05 0.83 3.20
C PRO A 19 2.12 -0.13 2.46
N GLU A 20 0.87 -0.22 2.90
CA GLU A 20 -0.16 -1.03 2.25
C GLU A 20 -0.79 -0.24 1.10
N CYS A 21 0.01 0.08 0.07
CA CYS A 21 -0.44 0.94 -1.03
C CYS A 21 -1.68 0.39 -1.74
N TRP A 22 -1.83 -0.93 -1.86
CA TRP A 22 -3.00 -1.58 -2.44
C TRP A 22 -4.30 -1.33 -1.64
N HIS A 23 -4.21 -0.99 -0.35
CA HIS A 23 -5.35 -0.58 0.49
C HIS A 23 -5.51 0.95 0.58
N CYS A 24 -4.69 1.74 -0.12
CA CYS A 24 -4.70 3.19 -0.01
C CYS A 24 -5.77 3.83 -0.90
N ALA A 25 -6.73 4.53 -0.29
CA ALA A 25 -7.81 5.23 -1.00
C ALA A 25 -7.33 6.38 -1.92
N ILE A 26 -6.11 6.86 -1.74
CA ILE A 26 -5.52 7.93 -2.55
C ILE A 26 -4.33 7.43 -3.40
N ILE A 27 -4.26 6.13 -3.68
CA ILE A 27 -3.15 5.52 -4.41
C ILE A 27 -2.89 6.24 -5.74
N ASP A 28 -3.93 6.63 -6.47
CA ASP A 28 -3.80 7.28 -7.79
C ASP A 28 -3.20 8.68 -7.72
N LEU A 29 -3.41 9.38 -6.59
CA LEU A 29 -2.86 10.71 -6.33
C LEU A 29 -1.51 10.65 -5.59
N CYS A 30 -1.16 9.49 -5.02
CA CYS A 30 0.03 9.31 -4.21
C CYS A 30 1.31 9.32 -5.07
N ARG A 31 2.21 10.28 -4.78
CA ARG A 31 3.50 10.46 -5.46
C ARG A 31 4.61 9.52 -4.98
N PHE A 32 4.32 8.67 -4.01
CA PHE A 32 5.27 7.67 -3.53
C PHE A 32 5.55 6.64 -4.62
N LYS A 33 6.81 6.54 -5.07
CA LYS A 33 7.21 5.69 -6.19
C LYS A 33 7.28 4.19 -5.86
N PRO A 34 7.87 3.75 -4.72
CA PRO A 34 7.97 2.32 -4.45
C PRO A 34 6.67 1.79 -3.82
N LYS A 35 5.59 1.80 -4.61
CA LYS A 35 4.28 1.30 -4.15
C LYS A 35 4.35 -0.19 -3.89
N THR A 36 3.88 -0.61 -2.72
CA THR A 36 3.82 -2.04 -2.41
C THR A 36 2.67 -2.67 -3.20
N PRO A 37 2.92 -3.77 -3.96
CA PRO A 37 1.89 -4.47 -4.70
C PRO A 37 0.97 -5.26 -3.76
N ASP A 38 -0.21 -5.61 -4.25
CA ASP A 38 -1.16 -6.44 -3.49
C ASP A 38 -0.58 -7.84 -3.23
N PRO A 39 -0.49 -8.30 -1.96
CA PRO A 39 -0.02 -9.64 -1.61
C PRO A 39 -0.80 -10.78 -2.30
N ALA A 40 -2.10 -10.60 -2.59
CA ALA A 40 -2.87 -11.60 -3.30
C ALA A 40 -2.47 -11.68 -4.78
N SER A 41 -2.24 -10.54 -5.43
CA SER A 41 -1.74 -10.48 -6.82
C SER A 41 -0.36 -11.13 -7.00
N VAL A 42 0.55 -10.97 -6.05
CA VAL A 42 1.90 -11.58 -6.13
C VAL A 42 1.88 -13.08 -5.81
N SER A 43 0.98 -13.53 -4.93
CA SER A 43 0.85 -14.94 -4.60
C SER A 43 0.25 -15.76 -5.75
N ALA A 44 -0.56 -15.12 -6.59
CA ALA A 44 -1.12 -15.73 -7.80
C ALA A 44 -0.09 -15.91 -8.93
N LEU A 45 1.00 -15.12 -8.94
CA LEU A 45 2.18 -15.41 -9.74
C LEU A 45 2.98 -16.52 -9.05
N GLY A 46 2.55 -17.77 -9.25
CA GLY A 46 3.32 -18.95 -8.83
C GLY A 46 4.78 -18.88 -9.33
N PRO A 47 5.70 -19.66 -8.73
CA PRO A 47 7.12 -19.61 -9.04
C PRO A 47 7.32 -19.84 -10.55
N LYS A 48 7.76 -18.79 -11.25
CA LYS A 48 8.26 -18.93 -12.63
C LYS A 48 9.50 -19.80 -12.55
N SER A 49 9.29 -21.11 -12.70
CA SER A 49 10.35 -22.07 -13.00
C SER A 49 11.01 -21.61 -14.30
N ASN A 50 12.29 -21.26 -14.23
CA ASN A 50 13.18 -21.29 -15.38
C ASN A 50 14.31 -22.26 -15.07
#